data_AF-A0A0N0XVG3-F1
#
_entry.id   AF-A0A0N0XVG3-F1
#
_cell.length_a   1.000
_cell.length_b   1.000
_cell.length_c   1.000
_cell.angle_alpha   90.00
_cell.angle_beta   90.00
_cell.angle_gamma   90.00
#
_symmetry.space_group_name_H-M   'P 1'
#
loop_
_entity.id
_entity.type
_entity.pdbx_description
1 polymer ?
#
loop_
_entity_poly.entity_id
_entity_poly.type
_entity_poly.pdbx_seq_one_letter_code
_entity_poly.pdbx_strand_id
1 'polypeptide(L)'
;MCLRPVRGPGTRARSPPGGERFLEPRREDCPWCGSVGLRVLLRTGDRFQGKPGRFVLDECRGCGHIFQNPRLTPAGLDFSYRDFYDGYGESLGDFNFRQMTACYRGRVRLCEGQGIAPRRWLDVTSSTSLSRPRR
;
A
#
# COMPACT_ATOMS: atom_id res chain seq x y z
N MET A 1 -10.04 17.52 6.62
CA MET A 1 -10.47 17.65 5.20
C MET A 1 -10.64 16.24 4.65
N CYS A 2 -11.88 15.73 4.61
CA CYS A 2 -12.17 14.39 4.11
C CYS A 2 -12.05 14.41 2.58
N LEU A 3 -11.05 13.74 2.03
CA LEU A 3 -10.93 13.55 0.59
C LEU A 3 -12.18 12.80 0.10
N ARG A 4 -13.01 13.47 -0.71
CA ARG A 4 -14.10 12.83 -1.43
C ARG A 4 -13.49 11.89 -2.48
N PRO A 5 -13.97 10.65 -2.64
CA PRO A 5 -13.47 9.75 -3.66
C PRO A 5 -13.78 10.31 -5.05
N VAL A 6 -12.72 10.51 -5.85
CA VAL A 6 -12.84 10.85 -7.27
C VAL A 6 -13.29 9.60 -8.00
N ARG A 7 -14.53 9.58 -8.50
CA ARG A 7 -15.00 8.54 -9.43
C ARG A 7 -14.42 8.86 -10.81
N GLY A 8 -13.24 8.34 -11.12
CA GLY A 8 -12.79 8.21 -12.51
C GLY A 8 -13.65 7.18 -13.26
N PRO A 9 -13.57 7.09 -14.59
CA PRO A 9 -14.20 6.04 -15.36
C PRO A 9 -13.39 4.74 -15.18
N GLY A 10 -13.31 4.26 -13.94
CA GLY A 10 -12.86 2.92 -13.65
C GLY A 10 -13.80 1.98 -14.39
N THR A 11 -13.24 1.07 -15.17
CA THR A 11 -13.98 -0.05 -15.75
C THR A 11 -14.96 -0.56 -14.69
N ARG A 12 -16.25 -0.67 -15.03
CA ARG A 12 -17.19 -1.51 -14.28
C ARG A 12 -16.73 -2.95 -14.49
N ALA A 13 -15.57 -3.30 -13.96
CA ALA A 13 -15.07 -4.65 -13.91
C ALA A 13 -16.02 -5.34 -12.93
N ARG A 14 -17.02 -6.00 -13.52
CA ARG A 14 -17.80 -7.05 -12.87
C ARG A 14 -16.79 -7.88 -12.07
N SER A 15 -17.06 -8.07 -10.78
CA SER A 15 -16.19 -8.90 -9.92
C SER A 15 -15.87 -10.18 -10.69
N PRO A 16 -14.58 -10.51 -10.90
CA PRO A 16 -14.26 -11.72 -11.63
C PRO A 16 -14.83 -12.89 -10.84
N PRO A 17 -15.53 -13.84 -11.48
CA PRO A 17 -15.85 -15.09 -10.82
C PRO A 17 -14.51 -15.75 -10.40
N GLY A 18 -14.36 -16.05 -9.10
CA GLY A 18 -13.16 -16.66 -8.54
C GLY A 18 -12.23 -15.72 -7.75
N GLY A 19 -12.75 -15.04 -6.72
CA GLY A 19 -11.92 -14.27 -5.77
C GLY A 19 -10.82 -15.08 -5.07
N GLU A 20 -10.95 -16.42 -5.09
CA GLU A 20 -9.99 -17.39 -4.56
C GLU A 20 -8.63 -17.37 -5.27
N ARG A 21 -8.56 -17.00 -6.56
CA ARG A 21 -7.25 -16.94 -7.28
C ARG A 21 -6.40 -15.74 -6.87
N PHE A 22 -7.03 -14.68 -6.38
CA PHE A 22 -6.36 -13.42 -6.05
C PHE A 22 -5.98 -13.29 -4.58
N LEU A 23 -6.43 -14.22 -3.74
CA LEU A 23 -6.15 -14.26 -2.32
C LEU A 23 -5.41 -15.55 -1.98
N GLU A 24 -4.37 -15.43 -1.17
CA GLU A 24 -3.76 -16.60 -0.53
C GLU A 24 -4.75 -17.26 0.45
N PRO A 25 -4.46 -18.47 0.96
CA PRO A 25 -5.17 -18.99 2.12
C PRO A 25 -5.08 -18.02 3.31
N ARG A 26 -6.13 -18.01 4.13
CA ARG A 26 -6.14 -17.22 5.37
C ARG A 26 -5.04 -17.76 6.29
N ARG A 27 -4.24 -16.86 6.85
CA ARG A 27 -3.27 -17.19 7.89
C ARG A 27 -3.95 -17.36 9.24
N GLU A 28 -3.45 -18.30 10.00
CA GLU A 28 -3.83 -18.54 11.39
C GLU A 28 -2.84 -17.91 12.38
N ASP A 29 -1.71 -17.38 11.88
CA ASP A 29 -0.62 -16.80 12.65
C ASP A 29 -0.29 -15.35 12.24
N CYS A 30 0.28 -14.61 13.18
CA CYS A 30 0.83 -13.29 12.90
C CYS A 30 2.15 -13.45 12.12
N PRO A 31 2.28 -12.85 10.93
CA PRO A 31 3.49 -12.97 10.12
C PRO A 31 4.71 -12.25 10.70
N TRP A 32 4.54 -11.51 11.80
CA TRP A 32 5.61 -10.77 12.46
C TRP A 32 6.13 -11.49 13.70
N CYS A 33 5.24 -11.95 14.58
CA CYS A 33 5.62 -12.57 15.85
C CYS A 33 5.20 -14.05 16.01
N GLY A 34 4.49 -14.62 15.04
CA GLY A 34 4.00 -16.01 15.08
C GLY A 34 2.79 -16.28 16.00
N SER A 35 2.27 -15.26 16.69
CA SER A 35 1.10 -15.44 17.57
C SER A 35 -0.16 -15.83 16.79
N VAL A 36 -0.92 -16.79 17.31
CA VAL A 36 -2.22 -17.22 16.75
C VAL A 36 -3.41 -16.38 17.25
N GLY A 37 -3.15 -15.40 18.14
CA GLY A 37 -4.18 -14.54 18.70
C GLY A 37 -4.62 -13.45 17.73
N LEU A 38 -5.27 -13.82 16.63
CA LEU A 38 -5.73 -12.89 15.59
C LEU A 38 -7.17 -12.45 15.82
N ARG A 39 -7.44 -11.15 15.68
CA ARG A 39 -8.80 -10.58 15.70
C ARG A 39 -9.07 -9.83 14.40
N VAL A 40 -10.24 -10.06 13.81
CA VAL A 40 -10.73 -9.21 12.72
C VAL A 40 -10.94 -7.78 13.25
N LEU A 41 -10.14 -6.86 12.75
CA LEU A 41 -10.24 -5.44 13.05
C LEU A 41 -11.25 -4.76 12.12
N LEU A 42 -11.14 -5.01 10.81
CA LEU A 42 -11.92 -4.33 9.79
C LEU A 42 -12.26 -5.26 8.64
N ARG A 43 -13.47 -5.09 8.10
CA ARG A 43 -13.88 -5.68 6.82
C ARG A 43 -14.34 -4.55 5.90
N THR A 44 -13.68 -4.38 4.77
CA THR A 44 -13.90 -3.22 3.89
C THR A 44 -13.73 -3.61 2.43
N GLY A 45 -14.34 -2.86 1.52
CA GLY A 45 -13.89 -2.85 0.11
C GLY A 45 -12.60 -2.04 -0.03
N ASP A 46 -12.04 -2.02 -1.24
CA ASP A 46 -10.92 -1.13 -1.56
C ASP A 46 -11.40 0.33 -1.47
N ARG A 47 -10.86 1.06 -0.49
CA ARG A 47 -11.21 2.46 -0.24
C ARG A 47 -10.38 3.43 -1.06
N PHE A 48 -9.25 2.98 -1.61
CA PHE A 48 -8.29 3.84 -2.28
C PHE A 48 -8.50 3.84 -3.79
N GLN A 49 -8.54 2.67 -4.43
CA GLN A 49 -8.73 2.57 -5.88
C GLN A 49 -10.18 2.22 -6.27
N GLY A 50 -11.01 1.82 -5.30
CA GLY A 50 -12.39 1.40 -5.57
C GLY A 50 -12.47 0.06 -6.30
N LYS A 51 -11.41 -0.76 -6.27
CA LYS A 51 -11.41 -2.07 -6.92
C LYS A 51 -12.47 -3.00 -6.30
N PRO A 52 -13.12 -3.83 -7.14
CA PRO A 52 -14.07 -4.81 -6.65
C PRO A 52 -13.37 -5.83 -5.75
N GLY A 53 -13.91 -6.06 -4.56
CA GLY A 53 -13.36 -7.02 -3.61
C GLY A 53 -13.76 -6.71 -2.18
N ARG A 54 -13.56 -7.68 -1.29
CA ARG A 54 -13.73 -7.50 0.15
C ARG A 54 -12.46 -7.95 0.87
N PHE A 55 -11.85 -6.99 1.56
CA PHE A 55 -10.60 -7.14 2.27
C PHE A 55 -10.86 -7.18 3.76
N VAL A 56 -10.05 -7.97 4.46
CA VAL A 56 -10.11 -8.12 5.91
C VAL A 56 -8.76 -7.72 6.46
N LEU A 57 -8.76 -6.84 7.46
CA LEU A 57 -7.59 -6.53 8.27
C LEU A 57 -7.74 -7.24 9.60
N ASP A 58 -6.75 -8.05 9.94
CA ASP A 58 -6.62 -8.63 11.27
C ASP A 58 -5.61 -7.84 12.09
N GLU A 59 -5.83 -7.79 13.40
CA GLU A 59 -4.91 -7.28 14.41
C GLU A 59 -4.41 -8.46 15.26
N CYS A 60 -3.10 -8.56 15.42
CA CYS A 60 -2.49 -9.51 16.32
C CYS A 60 -2.60 -9.04 17.78
N ARG A 61 -3.20 -9.83 18.66
CA ARG A 61 -3.29 -9.55 20.10
C ARG A 61 -1.93 -9.62 20.84
N GLY A 62 -0.95 -10.34 20.29
CA GLY A 62 0.39 -10.44 20.87
C GLY A 62 1.26 -9.19 20.67
N CYS A 63 1.29 -8.62 19.46
CA CYS A 63 2.19 -7.49 19.13
C CYS A 63 1.49 -6.25 18.55
N GLY A 64 0.17 -6.27 18.37
CA GLY A 64 -0.60 -5.17 17.79
C GLY A 64 -0.46 -5.00 16.27
N HIS A 65 0.28 -5.87 15.58
CA HIS A 65 0.44 -5.76 14.12
C HIS A 65 -0.90 -5.92 13.41
N ILE A 66 -1.27 -4.91 12.63
CA ILE A 66 -2.44 -4.90 11.76
C ILE A 66 -2.01 -5.24 10.33
N PHE A 67 -2.60 -6.26 9.72
CA PHE A 67 -2.25 -6.72 8.38
C PHE A 67 -3.46 -7.25 7.62
N GLN A 68 -3.41 -7.25 6.29
CA GLN A 68 -4.44 -7.85 5.46
C GLN A 68 -4.36 -9.38 5.54
N ASN A 69 -5.49 -10.03 5.84
CA ASN A 69 -5.59 -11.48 5.93
C ASN A 69 -6.93 -11.99 5.36
N PRO A 70 -6.95 -12.67 4.20
CA PRO A 70 -5.79 -13.20 3.49
C PRO A 70 -4.99 -12.17 2.67
N ARG A 71 -3.73 -12.47 2.41
CA ARG A 71 -2.87 -11.67 1.52
C ARG A 71 -3.33 -11.82 0.08
N LEU A 72 -2.90 -10.88 -0.77
CA LEU A 72 -3.02 -11.04 -2.21
C LEU A 72 -2.03 -12.10 -2.71
N THR A 73 -2.44 -12.92 -3.67
CA THR A 73 -1.49 -13.72 -4.46
C THR A 73 -0.67 -12.80 -5.38
N PRO A 74 0.45 -13.27 -5.96
CA PRO A 74 1.17 -12.49 -6.98
C PRO A 74 0.28 -12.02 -8.15
N ALA A 75 -0.66 -12.87 -8.59
CA ALA A 75 -1.62 -12.49 -9.62
C ALA A 75 -2.63 -11.42 -9.14
N GLY A 76 -3.04 -11.47 -7.86
CA GLY A 76 -3.87 -10.45 -7.23
C GLY A 76 -3.15 -9.13 -7.06
N LEU A 77 -1.85 -9.20 -6.76
CA LEU A 77 -0.96 -8.05 -6.70
C LEU A 77 -0.80 -7.41 -8.08
N ASP A 78 -0.48 -8.19 -9.13
CA ASP A 78 -0.38 -7.69 -10.51
C ASP A 78 -1.65 -6.97 -10.96
N PHE A 79 -2.82 -7.58 -10.75
CA PHE A 79 -4.11 -6.95 -11.02
C PHE A 79 -4.30 -5.64 -10.24
N SER A 80 -3.84 -5.59 -9.00
CA SER A 80 -3.97 -4.41 -8.14
C SER A 80 -3.02 -3.28 -8.55
N TYR A 81 -1.84 -3.61 -9.07
CA TYR A 81 -0.82 -2.65 -9.51
C TYR A 81 -0.95 -2.21 -10.98
N ARG A 82 -1.65 -2.99 -11.81
CA ARG A 82 -1.81 -2.72 -13.24
C ARG A 82 -2.28 -1.30 -13.55
N ASP A 83 -3.35 -0.84 -12.89
CA ASP A 83 -3.90 0.51 -13.15
C ASP A 83 -2.95 1.65 -12.73
N PHE A 84 -2.01 1.39 -11.81
CA PHE A 84 -1.01 2.37 -11.40
C PHE A 84 0.17 2.49 -12.39
N TYR A 85 0.54 1.40 -13.06
CA TYR A 85 1.71 1.35 -13.94
C TYR A 85 1.39 1.38 -15.44
N ASP A 86 0.16 1.02 -15.84
CA ASP A 86 -0.29 1.02 -17.25
C ASP A 86 -0.88 2.37 -17.70
N GLY A 87 -0.51 3.47 -17.03
CA GLY A 87 -0.83 4.84 -17.47
C GLY A 87 -2.20 5.40 -17.05
N TYR A 88 -3.19 4.56 -16.72
CA TYR A 88 -4.51 5.04 -16.27
C TYR A 88 -4.49 5.74 -14.90
N GLY A 89 -3.51 5.41 -14.07
CA GLY A 89 -3.26 6.00 -12.74
C GLY A 89 -2.05 6.93 -12.69
N GLU A 90 -1.37 7.20 -13.80
CA GLU A 90 -0.12 7.99 -13.84
C GLU A 90 -0.34 9.40 -13.27
N SER A 91 -1.44 10.07 -13.65
CA SER A 91 -1.79 11.40 -13.12
C SER A 91 -2.13 11.41 -11.63
N LEU A 92 -2.73 10.33 -11.10
CA LEU A 92 -3.10 10.21 -9.68
C LEU A 92 -1.89 9.76 -8.82
N GLY A 93 -1.07 8.86 -9.36
CA GLY A 93 0.20 8.45 -8.79
C GLY A 93 1.15 9.63 -8.66
N ASP A 94 1.39 10.35 -9.76
CA ASP A 94 2.20 11.57 -9.77
C ASP A 94 1.67 12.63 -8.82
N PHE A 95 0.36 12.86 -8.78
CA PHE A 95 -0.25 13.80 -7.86
C PHE A 95 0.01 13.42 -6.39
N ASN A 96 -0.21 12.14 -6.03
CA ASN A 96 0.04 11.64 -4.69
C ASN A 96 1.54 11.72 -4.32
N PHE A 97 2.44 11.30 -5.21
CA PHE A 97 3.89 11.37 -4.98
C PHE A 97 4.37 12.82 -4.82
N ARG A 98 3.87 13.75 -5.64
CA ARG A 98 4.19 15.17 -5.52
C ARG A 98 3.75 15.74 -4.17
N GLN A 99 2.56 15.37 -3.67
CA GLN A 99 2.11 15.78 -2.34
C GLN A 99 3.00 15.24 -1.22
N MET A 100 3.61 14.07 -1.41
CA MET A 100 4.50 13.45 -0.41
C MET A 100 5.93 14.04 -0.39
N THR A 101 6.30 14.91 -1.35
CA THR A 101 7.63 15.53 -1.42
C THR A 101 8.06 16.20 -0.11
N ALA A 102 7.15 16.92 0.54
CA ALA A 102 7.42 17.57 1.82
C ALA A 102 7.69 16.54 2.93
N CYS A 103 6.91 15.46 2.97
CA CYS A 103 7.10 14.35 3.91
C CYS A 103 8.45 13.64 3.68
N TYR A 104 8.85 13.39 2.43
CA TYR A 104 10.14 12.78 2.11
C TYR A 104 11.31 13.66 2.56
N ARG A 105 11.24 14.98 2.33
CA ARG A 105 12.24 15.92 2.85
C ARG A 105 12.26 15.95 4.38
N GLY A 106 11.10 15.85 5.03
CA GLY A 106 11.00 15.74 6.49
C GLY A 106 11.74 14.51 7.04
N ARG A 107 11.63 13.36 6.37
CA ARG A 107 12.37 12.14 6.76
C ARG A 107 13.88 12.30 6.63
N VAL A 108 14.36 12.98 5.58
CA VAL A 108 15.80 13.31 5.44
C VAL A 108 16.25 14.25 6.55
N ARG A 109 15.47 15.30 6.85
CA ARG A 109 15.78 16.26 7.92
C ARG A 109 15.79 15.61 9.31
N LEU A 110 15.00 14.57 9.54
CA LEU A 110 15.04 13.82 10.79
C LEU A 110 16.41 13.17 11.00
N CYS A 111 17.04 12.64 9.95
CA CYS A 111 18.42 12.14 10.04
C CYS A 111 19.39 13.27 10.41
N GLU A 112 19.30 14.43 9.75
CA GLU A 112 20.14 15.60 10.07
C GLU A 112 19.96 16.05 11.53
N GLY A 113 18.72 16.15 12.00
CA GLY A 113 18.40 16.54 13.38
C GLY A 113 18.82 15.54 14.45
N GLN A 114 19.12 14.30 14.05
CA GLN A 114 19.69 13.26 14.93
C GLN A 114 21.22 13.13 14.74
N GLY A 115 21.85 14.02 13.97
CA GLY A 115 23.29 13.98 13.67
C GLY A 115 23.69 12.81 12.75
N ILE A 116 22.73 12.18 12.08
CA ILE A 116 22.96 11.05 11.18
C ILE A 116 23.33 11.60 9.79
N ALA A 117 24.60 11.43 9.40
CA ALA A 117 25.13 11.84 8.10
C ALA A 117 25.61 10.64 7.28
N PRO A 118 24.70 9.88 6.63
CA PRO A 118 25.07 8.64 5.95
C PRO A 118 25.79 8.96 4.63
N ARG A 119 26.85 8.20 4.34
CA ARG A 119 27.62 8.35 3.08
C ARG A 119 26.85 7.84 1.87
N ARG A 120 25.88 6.95 2.06
CA ARG A 120 25.06 6.30 1.02
C ARG A 120 23.65 6.06 1.54
N TRP A 121 22.67 6.19 0.66
CA TRP A 121 21.26 5.91 0.93
C TRP A 121 20.81 4.73 0.07
N LEU A 122 20.08 3.80 0.68
CA LEU A 122 19.31 2.79 -0.02
C LEU A 122 17.84 3.16 0.13
N ASP A 123 17.20 3.48 -0.99
CA ASP A 123 15.76 3.72 -1.06
C ASP A 123 15.09 2.49 -1.67
N VAL A 124 14.14 1.90 -0.95
CA VAL A 124 13.37 0.74 -1.39
C VAL A 124 11.97 1.26 -1.65
N THR A 125 11.50 1.14 -2.91
CA THR A 125 10.31 1.77 -3.54
C THR A 125 10.56 3.11 -4.29
N SER A 126 11.59 3.19 -5.13
CA SER A 126 11.90 4.39 -5.94
C SER A 126 11.01 4.58 -7.18
N SER A 127 9.69 4.44 -7.05
CA SER A 127 8.75 4.61 -8.18
C SER A 127 8.73 6.05 -8.73
N THR A 128 9.26 7.03 -8.00
CA THR A 128 9.62 8.34 -8.55
C THR A 128 10.94 8.76 -7.95
N SER A 129 12.01 8.66 -8.74
CA SER A 129 13.31 9.16 -8.35
C SER A 129 13.23 10.67 -8.18
N LEU A 130 13.12 11.17 -6.95
CA LEU A 130 13.54 12.53 -6.62
C LEU A 130 15.07 12.58 -6.77
N SER A 131 15.50 12.72 -8.02
CA SER A 131 16.87 13.00 -8.38
C SER A 131 17.36 14.22 -7.59
N ARG A 132 18.40 14.02 -6.77
CA ARG A 132 19.20 15.09 -6.14
C ARG A 132 19.40 16.25 -7.12
N PRO A 133 19.20 17.51 -6.73
CA PRO A 133 19.93 18.60 -7.37
C PRO A 133 21.42 18.33 -7.15
N ARG A 134 22.19 18.46 -8.23
CA ARG A 134 23.66 18.38 -8.21
C ARG A 134 24.22 19.42 -7.24
N ARG A 135 25.43 19.09 -6.76
CA ARG A 135 26.30 19.78 -5.80
C ARG A 135 26.15 21.30 -5.77
#